data_AF-W5LXV7-F1
#
_entry.id   AF-W5LXV7-F1
#
_cell.length_a   1.000
_cell.length_b   1.000
_cell.length_c   1.000
_cell.angle_alpha   90.00
_cell.angle_beta   90.00
_cell.angle_gamma   90.00
#
_symmetry.space_group_name_H-M   'P 1'
#
loop_
_entity.id
_entity.type
_entity.pdbx_description
1 polymer ?
#
loop_
_entity_poly.entity_id
_entity_poly.type
_entity_poly.pdbx_seq_one_letter_code
_entity_poly.pdbx_strand_id
1 'polypeptide(L)'
;MMACTEIITMCLQSAKQQHLYSKHQQQLLQKNPVQGLSIFQDMFRRADKNDDGKLSFEEFKAYFADGILSTEELQELFYSIDRHHTNNLDTEKLCDYFSQHLGEYVNVLSALEKLNIAILKAMDKTKEEYQSSSELGQFVTRFLLREMSSQLQSLQVSLECAIEAVEEQSCQGRKNVKKLKDFSVQRTSRRCGRRSLKNLCLSPTDPYSGMLTSGISVEPDSHWTSQINRLQQLIDKLECKSPKLEPVKEDTFSSPYKSSILLVQRQMSVMEKDVEEFRQSLTRYTEATASQSANLHISVQKLQEKPCFAMYEFWEDRIAWTSYLQSNASKTFQRCVIDVLESPEMVTTMLLPASWWIMNNN
;
A
#
# COMPACT_ATOMS: atom_id res chain seq x y z
N MET A 1 20.00 16.10 25.20
CA MET A 1 18.71 15.83 24.53
C MET A 1 18.03 17.19 24.41
N MET A 2 17.80 17.71 23.20
CA MET A 2 17.19 19.03 23.03
C MET A 2 15.77 19.04 23.61
N ALA A 3 15.39 20.14 24.25
CA ALA A 3 14.03 20.29 24.78
C ALA A 3 13.02 20.32 23.63
N CYS A 4 11.80 19.80 23.83
CA CYS A 4 10.75 19.82 22.79
C CYS A 4 10.50 21.24 22.24
N THR A 5 10.69 22.27 23.06
CA THR A 5 10.59 23.69 22.68
C THR A 5 11.67 24.12 21.70
N GLU A 6 12.90 23.59 21.82
CA GLU A 6 14.01 23.88 20.90
C GLU A 6 13.77 23.22 19.53
N ILE A 7 13.28 21.98 19.51
CA ILE A 7 12.95 21.26 18.26
C ILE A 7 11.80 21.96 17.53
N ILE A 8 10.72 22.29 18.24
CA ILE A 8 9.60 23.02 17.65
C ILE A 8 10.05 24.41 17.18
N THR A 9 10.97 25.07 17.90
CA THR A 9 11.58 26.34 17.46
C THR A 9 12.32 26.20 16.13
N MET A 10 13.11 25.14 15.95
CA MET A 10 13.84 24.91 14.69
C MET A 10 12.87 24.63 13.53
N CYS A 11 11.85 23.79 13.75
CA CYS A 11 10.82 23.52 12.74
C CYS A 11 10.06 24.80 12.34
N LEU A 12 9.70 25.62 13.32
CA LEU A 12 9.03 26.90 13.10
C LEU A 12 9.96 27.91 12.42
N GLN A 13 11.24 27.99 12.77
CA GLN A 13 12.19 28.91 12.12
C GLN A 13 12.41 28.55 10.65
N SER A 14 12.53 27.26 10.32
CA SER A 14 12.64 26.81 8.93
C SER A 14 11.39 27.19 8.11
N ALA A 15 10.19 26.92 8.64
CA ALA A 15 8.94 27.27 7.97
C ALA A 15 8.69 28.80 7.93
N LYS A 16 9.08 29.53 8.99
CA LYS A 16 8.92 30.98 9.12
C LYS A 16 9.93 31.75 8.29
N GLN A 17 11.14 31.23 8.04
CA GLN A 17 12.09 31.80 7.07
C GLN A 17 11.51 31.73 5.65
N GLN A 18 10.95 30.59 5.26
CA GLN A 18 10.23 30.43 3.97
C GLN A 18 9.04 31.39 3.87
N HIS A 19 8.28 31.56 4.97
CA HIS A 19 7.10 32.42 4.99
C HIS A 19 7.42 33.94 5.08
N LEU A 20 8.48 34.33 5.81
CA LEU A 20 8.91 35.73 5.96
C LEU A 20 9.59 36.26 4.70
N TYR A 21 10.39 35.44 4.01
CA TYR A 21 10.95 35.81 2.71
C TYR A 21 9.82 36.07 1.69
N SER A 22 8.80 35.22 1.68
CA SER A 22 7.58 35.38 0.87
C SER A 22 6.79 36.65 1.24
N LYS A 23 6.78 37.03 2.52
CA LYS A 23 6.09 38.23 3.01
C LYS A 23 6.87 39.53 2.76
N HIS A 24 8.20 39.49 2.76
CA HIS A 24 9.06 40.64 2.46
C HIS A 24 8.96 41.05 0.98
N GLN A 25 8.76 40.08 0.08
CA GLN A 25 8.53 40.33 -1.35
C GLN A 25 7.10 40.84 -1.65
N GLN A 26 6.09 40.44 -0.84
CA GLN A 26 4.74 41.02 -0.89
C GLN A 26 4.69 42.51 -0.54
N GLN A 27 5.64 43.03 0.25
CA GLN A 27 5.72 44.47 0.54
C GLN A 27 6.26 45.29 -0.65
N LEU A 28 6.93 44.66 -1.63
CA LEU A 28 7.45 45.32 -2.83
C LEU A 28 6.42 45.39 -3.98
N LEU A 29 5.36 44.59 -3.96
CA LEU A 29 4.33 44.57 -5.00
C LEU A 29 2.92 44.68 -4.39
N GLN A 30 2.50 45.91 -4.11
CA GLN A 30 1.08 46.21 -3.86
C GLN A 30 0.28 46.09 -5.17
N LYS A 31 -0.29 44.91 -5.43
CA LYS A 31 -1.54 44.77 -6.21
C LYS A 31 -2.16 43.39 -5.97
N ASN A 32 -3.34 43.41 -5.34
CA ASN A 32 -4.32 42.32 -5.16
C ASN A 32 -3.76 40.92 -4.82
N PRO A 33 -3.80 40.50 -3.53
CA PRO A 33 -3.37 39.16 -3.17
C PRO A 33 -4.47 38.16 -3.57
N VAL A 34 -4.31 37.48 -4.70
CA VAL A 34 -5.09 36.27 -4.96
C VAL A 34 -4.58 35.21 -3.99
N GLN A 35 -5.41 34.84 -3.01
CA GLN A 35 -5.09 33.80 -2.02
C GLN A 35 -4.78 32.47 -2.75
N GLY A 36 -3.66 31.82 -2.41
CA GLY A 36 -3.16 30.60 -3.05
C GLY A 36 -1.94 30.78 -3.96
N LEU A 37 -1.61 32.02 -4.40
CA LEU A 37 -0.45 32.28 -5.26
C LEU A 37 0.90 32.16 -4.53
N SER A 38 0.92 32.29 -3.21
CA SER A 38 2.17 32.23 -2.41
C SER A 38 2.81 30.84 -2.45
N ILE A 39 2.01 29.78 -2.28
CA ILE A 39 2.45 28.37 -2.43
C ILE A 39 2.92 28.11 -3.87
N PHE A 40 2.29 28.78 -4.83
CA PHE A 40 2.59 28.64 -6.23
C PHE A 40 3.91 29.29 -6.64
N GLN A 41 4.20 30.49 -6.14
CA GLN A 41 5.50 31.13 -6.27
C GLN A 41 6.61 30.30 -5.61
N ASP A 42 6.32 29.69 -4.46
CA ASP A 42 7.25 28.81 -3.76
C ASP A 42 7.50 27.47 -4.50
N MET A 43 6.54 27.03 -5.33
CA MET A 43 6.72 25.90 -6.24
C MET A 43 7.81 26.20 -7.27
N PHE A 44 7.78 27.38 -7.89
CA PHE A 44 8.74 27.73 -8.93
C PHE A 44 10.09 28.19 -8.38
N ARG A 45 10.14 28.72 -7.16
CA ARG A 45 11.42 28.87 -6.45
C ARG A 45 12.10 27.53 -6.18
N ARG A 46 11.37 26.44 -5.94
CA ARG A 46 12.00 25.11 -5.79
C ARG A 46 12.57 24.57 -7.11
N ALA A 47 12.05 25.07 -8.23
CA ALA A 47 12.55 24.78 -9.57
C ALA A 47 13.82 25.57 -9.89
N ASP A 48 13.91 26.82 -9.42
CA ASP A 48 15.07 27.70 -9.50
C ASP A 48 16.18 27.17 -8.58
N LYS A 49 17.24 26.58 -9.15
CA LYS A 49 18.30 25.94 -8.37
C LYS A 49 19.44 26.88 -8.02
N ASN A 50 19.58 27.97 -8.77
CA ASN A 50 20.63 28.95 -8.59
C ASN A 50 20.15 30.22 -7.86
N ASP A 51 18.85 30.29 -7.52
CA ASP A 51 18.18 31.40 -6.84
C ASP A 51 18.33 32.74 -7.59
N ASP A 52 18.45 32.72 -8.91
CA ASP A 52 18.61 33.93 -9.74
C ASP A 52 17.28 34.63 -10.08
N GLY A 53 16.16 34.01 -9.67
CA GLY A 53 14.80 34.49 -9.87
C GLY A 53 14.18 34.11 -11.23
N LYS A 54 14.92 33.37 -12.06
CA LYS A 54 14.53 32.93 -13.39
C LYS A 54 14.76 31.42 -13.54
N LEU A 55 14.03 30.82 -14.47
CA LEU A 55 14.22 29.41 -14.82
C LEU A 55 14.88 29.31 -16.18
N SER A 56 16.07 28.72 -16.21
CA SER A 56 16.67 28.22 -17.44
C SER A 56 15.86 27.05 -18.01
N PHE A 57 16.05 26.72 -19.29
CA PHE A 57 15.39 25.55 -19.88
C PHE A 57 15.77 24.24 -19.18
N GLU A 58 17.01 24.12 -18.68
CA GLU A 58 17.45 22.92 -17.96
C GLU A 58 16.73 22.76 -16.62
N GLU A 59 16.56 23.85 -15.86
CA GLU A 59 15.79 23.85 -14.61
C GLU A 59 14.31 23.60 -14.84
N PHE A 60 13.74 24.23 -15.87
CA PHE A 60 12.36 24.00 -16.28
C PHE A 60 12.16 22.53 -16.68
N LYS A 61 13.04 21.96 -17.51
CA LYS A 61 12.96 20.55 -17.88
C LYS A 61 13.11 19.62 -16.68
N ALA A 62 14.06 19.89 -15.78
CA ALA A 62 14.28 19.06 -14.60
C ALA A 62 13.06 19.07 -13.64
N TYR A 63 12.35 20.20 -13.57
CA TYR A 63 11.21 20.35 -12.68
C TYR A 63 9.89 19.86 -13.27
N PHE A 64 9.65 20.10 -14.57
CA PHE A 64 8.38 19.81 -15.24
C PHE A 64 8.38 18.51 -16.04
N ALA A 65 9.49 17.77 -16.12
CA ALA A 65 9.51 16.48 -16.78
C ALA A 65 8.58 15.48 -16.06
N ASP A 66 7.44 15.21 -16.67
CA ASP A 66 6.42 14.27 -16.20
C ASP A 66 6.55 12.87 -16.85
N GLY A 67 7.50 12.72 -17.79
CA GLY A 67 7.67 11.49 -18.57
C GLY A 67 6.57 11.23 -19.61
N ILE A 68 5.59 12.14 -19.71
CA ILE A 68 4.48 12.11 -20.67
C ILE A 68 4.84 13.03 -21.85
N LEU A 69 5.25 14.27 -21.59
CA LEU A 69 5.70 15.20 -22.63
C LEU A 69 7.12 14.86 -23.11
N SER A 70 7.33 14.96 -24.43
CA SER A 70 8.67 14.83 -25.02
C SER A 70 9.52 16.07 -24.69
N THR A 71 10.85 15.96 -24.88
CA THR A 71 11.72 17.12 -24.65
C THR A 71 11.39 18.26 -25.60
N GLU A 72 10.97 17.95 -26.82
CA GLU A 72 10.56 18.90 -27.84
C GLU A 72 9.23 19.58 -27.48
N GLU A 73 8.22 18.81 -27.04
CA GLU A 73 6.93 19.35 -26.57
C GLU A 73 7.11 20.28 -25.36
N LEU A 74 8.01 19.92 -24.44
CA LEU A 74 8.34 20.72 -23.26
C LEU A 74 9.15 21.99 -23.62
N GLN A 75 9.96 21.92 -24.68
CA GLN A 75 10.68 23.07 -25.23
C GLN A 75 9.75 24.04 -25.96
N GLU A 76 8.76 23.54 -26.71
CA GLU A 76 7.71 24.37 -27.30
C GLU A 76 6.89 25.07 -26.21
N LEU A 77 6.55 24.37 -25.13
CA LEU A 77 5.88 24.97 -23.97
C LEU A 77 6.74 26.09 -23.36
N PHE A 78 8.02 25.84 -23.14
CA PHE A 78 8.96 26.84 -22.61
C PHE A 78 8.98 28.12 -23.47
N TYR A 79 9.10 27.99 -24.79
CA TYR A 79 9.10 29.14 -25.70
C TYR A 79 7.73 29.83 -25.80
N SER A 80 6.63 29.09 -25.68
CA SER A 80 5.28 29.67 -25.69
C SER A 80 5.05 30.61 -24.49
N ILE A 81 5.70 30.30 -23.36
CA ILE A 81 5.64 31.11 -22.13
C ILE A 81 6.68 32.24 -22.21
N ASP A 82 7.86 31.99 -22.75
CA ASP A 82 8.92 32.98 -22.98
C ASP A 82 8.63 33.86 -24.20
N ARG A 83 7.58 34.69 -24.11
CA ARG A 83 7.16 35.62 -25.17
C ARG A 83 8.28 36.57 -25.63
N HIS A 84 9.32 36.76 -24.83
CA HIS A 84 10.45 37.65 -25.13
C HIS A 84 11.69 36.91 -25.63
N HIS A 85 11.67 35.58 -25.77
CA HIS A 85 12.78 34.75 -26.25
C HIS A 85 14.09 35.02 -25.49
N THR A 86 13.96 35.31 -24.20
CA THR A 86 15.10 35.60 -23.33
C THR A 86 15.86 34.35 -22.89
N ASN A 87 15.38 33.16 -23.27
CA ASN A 87 15.88 31.84 -22.87
C ASN A 87 15.84 31.62 -21.34
N ASN A 88 15.12 32.48 -20.62
CA ASN A 88 14.97 32.47 -19.17
C ASN A 88 13.54 32.89 -18.81
N LEU A 89 12.84 32.07 -18.04
CA LEU A 89 11.48 32.35 -17.62
C LEU A 89 11.46 33.06 -16.27
N ASP A 90 10.99 34.31 -16.25
CA ASP A 90 10.73 35.01 -15.00
C ASP A 90 9.64 34.24 -14.22
N THR A 91 9.92 33.91 -12.96
CA THR A 91 9.04 33.12 -12.08
C THR A 91 7.64 33.75 -11.93
N GLU A 92 7.53 35.08 -11.99
CA GLU A 92 6.26 35.81 -11.97
C GLU A 92 5.42 35.59 -13.24
N LYS A 93 6.04 35.64 -14.43
CA LYS A 93 5.32 35.39 -15.70
C LYS A 93 4.86 33.94 -15.81
N LEU A 94 5.66 33.03 -15.28
CA LEU A 94 5.31 31.62 -15.18
C LEU A 94 4.09 31.42 -14.27
N CYS A 95 4.03 32.13 -13.13
CA CYS A 95 2.85 32.14 -12.26
C CYS A 95 1.61 32.62 -13.01
N ASP A 96 1.70 33.72 -13.74
CA ASP A 96 0.58 34.28 -14.50
C ASP A 96 0.07 33.31 -15.58
N TYR A 97 0.97 32.61 -16.27
CA TYR A 97 0.60 31.61 -17.27
C TYR A 97 -0.18 30.45 -16.64
N PHE A 98 0.38 29.80 -15.62
CA PHE A 98 -0.29 28.64 -15.03
C PHE A 98 -1.54 29.02 -14.22
N SER A 99 -1.63 30.23 -13.69
CA SER A 99 -2.84 30.70 -12.98
C SER A 99 -4.11 30.58 -13.84
N GLN A 100 -3.97 30.68 -15.17
CA GLN A 100 -5.06 30.53 -16.14
C GLN A 100 -5.48 29.06 -16.33
N HIS A 101 -4.63 28.12 -15.95
CA HIS A 101 -4.79 26.68 -16.17
C HIS A 101 -5.07 25.89 -14.87
N LEU A 102 -5.04 26.53 -13.70
CA LEU A 102 -5.23 25.86 -12.41
C LEU A 102 -6.66 25.35 -12.17
N GLY A 103 -7.68 25.99 -12.76
CA GLY A 103 -9.08 25.61 -12.56
C GLY A 103 -9.48 25.48 -11.07
N GLU A 104 -10.12 24.38 -10.69
CA GLU A 104 -10.55 24.11 -9.31
C GLU A 104 -9.39 23.94 -8.31
N TYR A 105 -8.17 23.67 -8.78
CA TYR A 105 -7.00 23.53 -7.90
C TYR A 105 -6.61 24.85 -7.23
N VAL A 106 -7.09 26.00 -7.72
CA VAL A 106 -6.94 27.29 -7.02
C VAL A 106 -7.58 27.23 -5.63
N ASN A 107 -8.76 26.62 -5.52
CA ASN A 107 -9.47 26.46 -4.24
C ASN A 107 -8.69 25.53 -3.30
N VAL A 108 -8.10 24.46 -3.84
CA VAL A 108 -7.25 23.52 -3.08
C VAL A 108 -6.00 24.21 -2.55
N LEU A 109 -5.29 24.96 -3.39
CA LEU A 109 -4.09 25.71 -2.98
C LEU A 109 -4.41 26.79 -1.94
N SER A 110 -5.53 27.50 -2.09
CA SER A 110 -6.01 28.46 -1.09
C SER A 110 -6.31 27.80 0.26
N ALA A 111 -6.94 26.62 0.24
CA ALA A 111 -7.20 25.85 1.45
C ALA A 111 -5.91 25.35 2.12
N LEU A 112 -4.93 24.89 1.33
CA LEU A 112 -3.61 24.49 1.82
C LEU A 112 -2.84 25.65 2.45
N GLU A 113 -2.92 26.85 1.88
CA GLU A 113 -2.32 28.06 2.46
C GLU A 113 -2.93 28.38 3.83
N LYS A 114 -4.27 28.37 3.92
CA LYS A 114 -4.99 28.58 5.19
C LYS A 114 -4.65 27.52 6.22
N LEU A 115 -4.53 26.26 5.79
CA LEU A 115 -4.13 25.14 6.64
C LEU A 115 -2.71 25.32 7.17
N ASN A 116 -1.75 25.65 6.31
CA ASN A 116 -0.36 25.89 6.72
C ASN A 116 -0.28 27.02 7.75
N ILE A 117 -0.99 28.14 7.54
CA ILE A 117 -1.03 29.23 8.51
C ILE A 117 -1.63 28.76 9.85
N ALA A 118 -2.71 27.98 9.81
CA ALA A 118 -3.35 27.46 11.02
C ALA A 118 -2.44 26.51 11.81
N ILE A 119 -1.74 25.61 11.10
CA ILE A 119 -0.78 24.67 11.69
C ILE A 119 0.39 25.43 12.33
N LEU A 120 0.99 26.37 11.61
CA LEU A 120 2.10 27.16 12.14
C LEU A 120 1.69 27.94 13.39
N LYS A 121 0.49 28.55 13.38
CA LYS A 121 -0.06 29.23 14.55
C LYS A 121 -0.27 28.28 15.74
N ALA A 122 -0.79 27.06 15.48
CA ALA A 122 -0.95 26.05 16.52
C ALA A 122 0.39 25.54 17.08
N MET A 123 1.40 25.43 16.22
CA MET A 123 2.76 25.06 16.61
C MET A 123 3.47 26.16 17.40
N ASP A 124 3.33 27.43 17.01
CA ASP A 124 3.81 28.59 17.77
C ASP A 124 3.21 28.59 19.18
N LYS A 125 1.89 28.39 19.29
CA LYS A 125 1.21 28.27 20.60
C LYS A 125 1.69 27.08 21.41
N THR A 126 1.87 25.92 20.76
CA THR A 126 2.40 24.71 21.40
C THR A 126 3.80 24.97 21.96
N LYS A 127 4.66 25.66 21.22
CA LYS A 127 6.01 26.01 21.67
C LYS A 127 5.99 26.83 22.96
N GLU A 128 5.07 27.78 23.09
CA GLU A 128 4.98 28.68 24.24
C GLU A 128 4.35 28.00 25.46
N GLU A 129 3.30 27.22 25.27
CA GLU A 129 2.45 26.71 26.36
C GLU A 129 2.78 25.28 26.80
N TYR A 130 3.51 24.48 26.00
CA TYR A 130 3.66 23.05 26.26
C TYR A 130 4.36 22.74 27.59
N GLN A 131 5.48 23.40 27.91
CA GLN A 131 6.23 23.14 29.14
C GLN A 131 5.52 23.64 30.41
N SER A 132 4.70 24.68 30.29
CA SER A 132 3.94 25.25 31.41
C SER A 132 2.56 24.60 31.59
N SER A 133 2.15 23.72 30.67
CA SER A 133 0.87 23.01 30.72
C SER A 133 0.89 21.81 31.68
N SER A 134 -0.29 21.44 32.18
CA SER A 134 -0.50 20.23 32.97
C SER A 134 -0.17 18.95 32.18
N GLU A 135 0.06 17.83 32.87
CA GLU A 135 0.29 16.52 32.25
C GLU A 135 -0.82 16.13 31.25
N LEU A 136 -2.08 16.42 31.60
CA LEU A 136 -3.22 16.21 30.71
C LEU A 136 -3.16 17.14 29.49
N GLY A 137 -2.81 18.42 29.68
CA GLY A 137 -2.66 19.38 28.59
C GLY A 137 -1.54 18.99 27.62
N GLN A 138 -0.40 18.54 28.13
CA GLN A 138 0.71 18.02 27.33
C GLN A 138 0.30 16.76 26.56
N PHE A 139 -0.44 15.85 27.20
CA PHE A 139 -0.99 14.66 26.54
C PHE A 139 -1.93 15.04 25.38
N VAL A 140 -2.88 15.94 25.62
CA VAL A 140 -3.82 16.40 24.59
C VAL A 140 -3.07 17.03 23.42
N THR A 141 -2.06 17.85 23.68
CA THR A 141 -1.23 18.46 22.64
C THR A 141 -0.47 17.41 21.82
N ARG A 142 0.16 16.40 22.46
CA ARG A 142 0.82 15.29 21.75
C ARG A 142 -0.17 14.49 20.90
N PHE A 143 -1.36 14.23 21.43
CA PHE A 143 -2.42 13.53 20.73
C PHE A 143 -2.89 14.31 19.49
N LEU A 144 -3.21 15.60 19.63
CA LEU A 144 -3.70 16.42 18.53
C LEU A 144 -2.65 16.61 17.43
N LEU A 145 -1.38 16.79 17.77
CA LEU A 145 -0.30 16.84 16.78
C LEU A 145 -0.16 15.54 16.00
N ARG A 146 -0.25 14.39 16.70
CA ARG A 146 -0.20 13.08 16.06
C ARG A 146 -1.41 12.85 15.15
N GLU A 147 -2.60 13.20 15.62
CA GLU A 147 -3.84 13.04 14.86
C GLU A 147 -3.83 13.91 13.60
N MET A 148 -3.46 15.19 13.72
CA MET A 148 -3.33 16.11 12.58
C MET A 148 -2.34 15.59 11.53
N SER A 149 -1.19 15.06 11.95
CA SER A 149 -0.23 14.43 11.04
C SER A 149 -0.84 13.22 10.31
N SER A 150 -1.60 12.37 11.03
CA SER A 150 -2.30 11.23 10.44
C SER A 150 -3.34 11.65 9.40
N GLN A 151 -4.09 12.72 9.67
CA GLN A 151 -5.09 13.25 8.73
C GLN A 151 -4.43 13.78 7.44
N LEU A 152 -3.32 14.53 7.57
CA LEU A 152 -2.55 15.00 6.43
C LEU A 152 -1.97 13.83 5.60
N GLN A 153 -1.45 12.80 6.27
CA GLN A 153 -0.92 11.62 5.59
C GLN A 153 -2.02 10.86 4.83
N SER A 154 -3.23 10.74 5.40
CA SER A 154 -4.35 10.10 4.70
C SER A 154 -4.74 10.87 3.43
N LEU A 155 -4.74 12.20 3.49
CA LEU A 155 -5.00 13.05 2.31
C LEU A 155 -3.89 12.90 1.27
N GLN A 156 -2.63 12.86 1.69
CA GLN A 156 -1.48 12.64 0.80
C GLN A 156 -1.61 11.31 0.04
N VAL A 157 -1.92 10.21 0.73
CA VAL A 157 -2.08 8.89 0.09
C VAL A 157 -3.21 8.90 -0.94
N SER A 158 -4.33 9.56 -0.64
CA SER A 158 -5.43 9.69 -1.61
C SER A 158 -5.01 10.48 -2.85
N LEU A 159 -4.19 11.52 -2.69
CA LEU A 159 -3.68 12.32 -3.80
C LEU A 159 -2.65 11.53 -4.63
N GLU A 160 -1.76 10.79 -3.98
CA GLU A 160 -0.79 9.90 -4.66
C GLU A 160 -1.51 8.87 -5.53
N CYS A 161 -2.57 8.23 -5.03
CA CYS A 161 -3.37 7.30 -5.85
C CYS A 161 -4.03 7.98 -7.06
N ALA A 162 -4.48 9.24 -6.92
CA ALA A 162 -5.05 9.98 -8.04
C ALA A 162 -3.98 10.34 -9.09
N ILE A 163 -2.78 10.70 -8.65
CA ILE A 163 -1.63 10.97 -9.52
C ILE A 163 -1.28 9.71 -10.33
N GLU A 164 -1.11 8.57 -9.64
CA GLU A 164 -0.80 7.28 -10.30
C GLU A 164 -1.84 6.91 -11.36
N ALA A 165 -3.14 7.08 -11.06
CA ALA A 165 -4.21 6.78 -12.00
C ALA A 165 -4.19 7.68 -13.26
N VAL A 166 -3.88 8.97 -13.08
CA VAL A 166 -3.77 9.94 -14.19
C VAL A 166 -2.54 9.64 -15.06
N GLU A 167 -1.42 9.27 -14.45
CA GLU A 167 -0.20 8.88 -15.16
C GLU A 167 -0.41 7.59 -15.98
N GLU A 168 -1.08 6.59 -15.42
CA GLU A 168 -1.38 5.32 -16.09
C GLU A 168 -2.26 5.52 -17.32
N GLN A 169 -3.30 6.35 -17.22
CA GLN A 169 -4.19 6.67 -18.34
C GLN A 169 -3.43 7.37 -19.48
N SER A 170 -2.54 8.30 -19.14
CA SER A 170 -1.74 9.07 -20.09
C SER A 170 -0.72 8.19 -20.85
N CYS A 171 -0.21 7.13 -20.21
CA CYS A 171 0.69 6.16 -20.83
C CYS A 171 -0.01 5.17 -21.78
N GLN A 172 -1.29 4.84 -21.54
CA GLN A 172 -2.05 3.90 -22.37
C GLN A 172 -2.48 4.50 -23.72
N GLY A 173 -2.78 5.81 -23.77
CA GLY A 173 -3.16 6.52 -25.00
C GLY A 173 -2.12 6.43 -26.12
N ARG A 174 -0.82 6.46 -25.79
CA ARG A 174 0.28 6.36 -26.78
C ARG A 174 0.53 4.94 -27.31
N LYS A 175 0.12 3.88 -26.59
CA LYS A 175 0.25 2.48 -27.06
C LYS A 175 -0.77 2.11 -28.13
N ASN A 176 -1.91 2.80 -28.19
CA ASN A 176 -2.95 2.52 -29.18
C ASN A 176 -2.68 3.13 -30.57
N VAL A 177 -1.71 4.04 -30.71
CA VAL A 177 -1.38 4.69 -31.98
C VAL A 177 -0.23 4.00 -32.74
N LYS A 178 0.49 3.05 -32.12
CA LYS A 178 1.51 2.23 -32.81
C LYS A 178 1.26 0.74 -32.60
N LYS A 179 0.38 0.17 -33.42
CA LYS A 179 0.39 -1.25 -33.74
C LYS A 179 0.47 -1.45 -35.25
N LEU A 180 1.67 -1.73 -35.75
CA LEU A 180 1.88 -2.90 -36.61
C LEU A 180 3.37 -3.27 -36.67
N LYS A 181 3.70 -4.42 -36.08
CA LYS A 181 4.61 -5.48 -36.53
C LYS A 181 5.33 -6.14 -35.36
N ASP A 182 5.24 -7.46 -35.36
CA ASP A 182 5.81 -8.42 -34.44
C ASP A 182 7.23 -8.11 -34.02
N PHE A 183 7.52 -8.29 -32.73
CA PHE A 183 8.67 -9.04 -32.25
C PHE A 183 8.40 -9.54 -30.82
N SER A 184 8.53 -10.86 -30.62
CA SER A 184 8.58 -11.48 -29.31
C SER A 184 9.93 -11.16 -28.65
N VAL A 185 9.93 -10.37 -27.59
CA VAL A 185 11.04 -10.33 -26.63
C VAL A 185 10.49 -10.12 -25.23
N GLN A 186 10.82 -11.06 -24.35
CA GLN A 186 10.71 -10.98 -22.89
C GLN A 186 11.00 -9.57 -22.36
N ARG A 187 10.04 -8.97 -21.65
CA ARG A 187 10.35 -7.94 -20.66
C ARG A 187 9.78 -8.36 -19.31
N THR A 188 10.71 -8.52 -18.40
CA THR A 188 10.57 -8.78 -16.97
C THR A 188 9.39 -8.02 -16.38
N SER A 189 8.46 -8.80 -15.82
CA SER A 189 7.39 -8.34 -14.95
C SER A 189 8.01 -7.54 -13.80
N ARG A 190 7.98 -6.20 -13.89
CA ARG A 190 8.29 -5.33 -12.76
C ARG A 190 7.16 -5.55 -11.77
N ARG A 191 7.52 -6.22 -10.68
CA ARG A 191 6.71 -6.44 -9.48
C ARG A 191 5.99 -5.16 -9.11
N CYS A 192 4.67 -5.16 -9.27
CA CYS A 192 3.79 -4.29 -8.50
C CYS A 192 3.90 -4.75 -7.04
N GLY A 193 4.12 -3.81 -6.11
CA GLY A 193 4.13 -4.10 -4.68
C GLY A 193 5.44 -3.80 -3.96
N ARG A 194 5.66 -2.54 -3.64
CA ARG A 194 6.26 -2.15 -2.35
C ARG A 194 5.45 -0.98 -1.78
N ARG A 195 4.32 -1.29 -1.15
CA ARG A 195 3.71 -0.34 -0.21
C ARG A 195 4.65 -0.25 0.98
N SER A 196 5.37 0.85 1.05
CA SER A 196 6.17 1.21 2.21
C SER A 196 5.24 1.52 3.38
N LEU A 197 4.93 0.50 4.20
CA LEU A 197 4.56 0.70 5.60
C LEU A 197 5.81 1.23 6.33
N LYS A 198 6.08 2.54 6.17
CA LYS A 198 7.00 3.27 7.04
C LYS A 198 6.17 3.89 8.13
N ASN A 199 6.04 3.18 9.23
CA ASN A 199 5.64 3.77 10.50
C ASN A 199 6.42 3.13 11.64
N LEU A 200 7.17 4.02 12.31
CA LEU A 200 7.66 3.97 13.69
C LEU A 200 8.68 2.88 14.10
N CYS A 201 9.93 3.32 14.24
CA CYS A 201 10.72 3.05 15.45
C CYS A 201 11.66 4.25 15.70
N LEU A 202 11.24 5.17 16.56
CA LEU A 202 12.19 5.97 17.35
C LEU A 202 12.47 5.17 18.62
N SER A 203 13.69 4.67 18.78
CA SER A 203 14.18 4.20 20.07
C SER A 203 14.97 5.31 20.78
N PRO A 204 15.01 5.29 22.13
CA PRO A 204 15.52 6.39 22.94
C PRO A 204 17.06 6.47 22.93
N THR A 205 17.57 7.69 23.00
CA THR A 205 18.98 7.98 23.30
C THR A 205 19.30 7.48 24.72
N ASP A 206 20.30 6.61 24.88
CA ASP A 206 20.95 6.38 26.18
C ASP A 206 22.38 6.97 26.16
N PRO A 207 22.83 7.63 27.24
CA PRO A 207 23.98 8.53 27.23
C PRO A 207 25.20 7.89 27.89
N TYR A 208 26.01 7.12 27.17
CA TYR A 208 27.39 6.83 27.63
C TYR A 208 28.28 6.47 26.43
N SER A 209 28.72 7.51 25.72
CA SER A 209 29.91 7.41 24.87
C SER A 209 31.10 7.89 25.70
N GLY A 210 31.67 6.98 26.50
CA GLY A 210 32.93 7.17 27.22
C GLY A 210 34.04 6.38 26.52
N MET A 211 35.04 7.09 26.03
CA MET A 211 36.14 6.55 25.24
C MET A 211 37.27 6.02 26.14
N LEU A 212 37.89 4.91 25.69
CA LEU A 212 39.26 4.42 25.91
C LEU A 212 39.56 3.27 26.91
N THR A 213 40.24 2.28 26.32
CA THR A 213 41.27 1.33 26.81
C THR A 213 40.86 -0.10 27.21
N SER A 214 41.64 -1.02 26.61
CA SER A 214 41.83 -2.46 26.87
C SER A 214 40.75 -3.43 26.38
N GLY A 215 41.19 -4.34 25.50
CA GLY A 215 40.34 -5.25 24.74
C GLY A 215 39.69 -6.37 25.53
N ILE A 216 38.69 -7.00 24.90
CA ILE A 216 38.44 -8.45 24.83
C ILE A 216 37.15 -8.67 24.00
N SER A 217 37.25 -9.63 23.08
CA SER A 217 36.24 -10.44 22.38
C SER A 217 34.97 -9.81 21.78
N VAL A 218 34.86 -9.93 20.46
CA VAL A 218 33.63 -9.87 19.68
C VAL A 218 32.79 -11.12 19.99
N GLU A 219 31.54 -10.95 20.39
CA GLU A 219 30.48 -11.96 20.26
C GLU A 219 29.19 -11.25 19.77
N PRO A 220 28.38 -11.88 18.90
CA PRO A 220 27.70 -11.19 17.80
C PRO A 220 26.23 -10.83 18.08
N ASP A 221 25.73 -9.91 17.27
CA ASP A 221 24.36 -9.36 17.10
C ASP A 221 23.20 -10.38 16.96
N SER A 222 23.13 -11.43 17.76
CA SER A 222 22.19 -12.55 17.55
C SER A 222 20.77 -12.31 18.08
N HIS A 223 20.60 -11.52 19.15
CA HIS A 223 19.27 -11.27 19.72
C HIS A 223 18.44 -10.34 18.83
N TRP A 224 19.05 -9.26 18.32
CA TRP A 224 18.38 -8.32 17.43
C TRP A 224 18.02 -8.96 16.09
N THR A 225 18.92 -9.76 15.52
CA THR A 225 18.65 -10.47 14.28
C THR A 225 17.51 -11.49 14.43
N SER A 226 17.44 -12.18 15.57
CA SER A 226 16.32 -13.08 15.89
C SER A 226 15.00 -12.35 16.10
N GLN A 227 15.03 -11.16 16.74
CA GLN A 227 13.86 -10.33 16.95
C GLN A 227 13.34 -9.75 15.63
N ILE A 228 14.24 -9.31 14.75
CA ILE A 228 13.94 -8.81 13.41
C ILE A 228 13.33 -9.93 12.56
N ASN A 229 13.91 -11.14 12.58
CA ASN A 229 13.36 -12.28 11.85
C ASN A 229 11.98 -12.71 12.38
N ARG A 230 11.77 -12.65 13.70
CA ARG A 230 10.46 -12.91 14.31
C ARG A 230 9.42 -11.86 13.90
N LEU A 231 9.80 -10.59 13.89
CA LEU A 231 8.93 -9.50 13.45
C LEU A 231 8.61 -9.61 11.96
N GLN A 232 9.60 -9.97 11.12
CA GLN A 232 9.40 -10.25 9.70
C GLN A 232 8.38 -11.37 9.51
N GLN A 233 8.51 -12.49 10.23
CA GLN A 233 7.54 -13.58 10.15
C GLN A 233 6.13 -13.21 10.64
N LEU A 234 6.02 -12.28 11.60
CA LEU A 234 4.73 -11.78 12.07
C LEU A 234 4.11 -10.80 11.07
N ILE A 235 4.92 -9.96 10.42
CA ILE A 235 4.50 -9.09 9.32
C ILE A 235 4.05 -9.95 8.14
N ASP A 236 4.83 -10.93 7.72
CA ASP A 236 4.47 -11.86 6.64
C ASP A 236 3.16 -12.61 6.99
N LYS A 237 2.98 -13.02 8.26
CA LYS A 237 1.72 -13.62 8.73
C LYS A 237 0.55 -12.65 8.78
N LEU A 238 0.76 -11.35 9.00
CA LEU A 238 -0.29 -10.32 9.02
C LEU A 238 -0.65 -9.86 7.60
N GLU A 239 0.34 -9.70 6.73
CA GLU A 239 0.19 -9.38 5.30
C GLU A 239 -0.52 -10.52 4.56
N CYS A 240 -0.23 -11.78 4.91
CA CYS A 240 -0.95 -12.95 4.39
C CYS A 240 -2.32 -13.20 5.04
N LYS A 241 -2.78 -12.38 6.01
CA LYS A 241 -4.02 -12.62 6.79
C LYS A 241 -5.12 -11.58 6.64
N SER A 242 -4.98 -10.59 5.77
CA SER A 242 -6.18 -9.89 5.29
C SER A 242 -6.68 -10.61 4.03
N PRO A 243 -7.78 -11.39 4.06
CA PRO A 243 -8.41 -11.84 2.83
C PRO A 243 -8.93 -10.58 2.12
N LYS A 244 -8.08 -9.99 1.29
CA LYS A 244 -8.50 -8.97 0.34
C LYS A 244 -9.23 -9.73 -0.74
N LEU A 245 -10.55 -9.79 -0.62
CA LEU A 245 -11.40 -10.11 -1.75
C LEU A 245 -11.02 -9.07 -2.82
N GLU A 246 -10.39 -9.52 -3.91
CA GLU A 246 -10.24 -8.67 -5.08
C GLU A 246 -11.63 -8.12 -5.44
N PRO A 247 -11.73 -6.86 -5.92
CA PRO A 247 -13.00 -6.30 -6.37
C PRO A 247 -13.70 -7.32 -7.26
N VAL A 248 -14.99 -7.59 -6.99
CA VAL A 248 -15.82 -8.51 -7.77
C VAL A 248 -15.71 -8.11 -9.24
N LYS A 249 -14.89 -8.83 -10.00
CA LYS A 249 -14.96 -8.79 -11.46
C LYS A 249 -16.25 -9.52 -11.79
N GLU A 250 -17.33 -8.78 -12.01
CA GLU A 250 -18.53 -9.35 -12.62
C GLU A 250 -18.12 -9.93 -13.97
N ASP A 251 -18.04 -11.24 -14.03
CA ASP A 251 -17.73 -11.96 -15.24
C ASP A 251 -18.93 -11.86 -16.19
N THR A 252 -18.97 -10.80 -16.99
CA THR A 252 -20.08 -10.47 -17.91
C THR A 252 -20.28 -11.51 -19.04
N PHE A 253 -19.43 -12.53 -19.14
CA PHE A 253 -19.58 -13.60 -20.11
C PHE A 253 -19.22 -14.94 -19.49
N SER A 254 -20.20 -15.84 -19.41
CA SER A 254 -20.00 -17.28 -19.34
C SER A 254 -19.34 -17.73 -20.64
N SER A 255 -18.03 -17.47 -20.78
CA SER A 255 -17.24 -18.13 -21.81
C SER A 255 -17.35 -19.64 -21.59
N PRO A 256 -17.64 -20.44 -22.62
CA PRO A 256 -17.74 -21.90 -22.51
C PRO A 256 -16.41 -22.59 -22.11
N TYR A 257 -15.34 -21.82 -21.90
CA TYR A 257 -14.01 -22.29 -21.51
C TYR A 257 -13.62 -21.96 -20.07
N LYS A 258 -14.52 -21.44 -19.22
CA LYS A 258 -14.22 -21.24 -17.80
C LYS A 258 -14.44 -22.54 -17.01
N SER A 259 -13.35 -23.25 -16.77
CA SER A 259 -13.31 -24.39 -15.86
C SER A 259 -13.76 -23.96 -14.45
N SER A 260 -14.59 -24.77 -13.80
CA SER A 260 -15.04 -24.58 -12.42
C SER A 260 -14.58 -25.77 -11.60
N ILE A 261 -14.04 -25.51 -10.42
CA ILE A 261 -13.58 -26.53 -9.47
C ILE A 261 -14.74 -26.88 -8.55
N LEU A 262 -14.85 -28.14 -8.14
CA LEU A 262 -15.84 -28.59 -7.18
C LEU A 262 -15.21 -28.69 -5.79
N LEU A 263 -15.77 -27.95 -4.83
CA LEU A 263 -15.52 -28.15 -3.40
C LEU A 263 -16.60 -29.07 -2.82
N VAL A 264 -16.17 -30.13 -2.15
CA VAL A 264 -17.02 -31.05 -1.41
C VAL A 264 -16.65 -30.97 0.07
N GLN A 265 -17.60 -30.55 0.90
CA GLN A 265 -17.47 -30.56 2.34
C GLN A 265 -18.28 -31.73 2.90
N ARG A 266 -17.62 -32.57 3.70
CA ARG A 266 -18.18 -33.77 4.33
C ARG A 266 -18.06 -33.65 5.83
N GLN A 267 -19.18 -33.56 6.53
CA GLN A 267 -19.23 -33.43 7.98
C GLN A 267 -19.76 -34.72 8.61
N MET A 268 -19.01 -35.23 9.58
CA MET A 268 -19.14 -36.56 10.14
C MET A 268 -19.08 -36.47 11.67
N SER A 269 -20.17 -36.79 12.38
CA SER A 269 -20.18 -36.96 13.85
C SER A 269 -19.97 -38.43 14.18
N VAL A 270 -18.88 -38.77 14.86
CA VAL A 270 -18.45 -40.16 15.10
C VAL A 270 -18.83 -40.58 16.52
N MET A 271 -19.19 -41.84 16.73
CA MET A 271 -19.40 -42.38 18.08
C MET A 271 -18.08 -42.35 18.89
N GLU A 272 -18.11 -41.91 20.15
CA GLU A 272 -16.89 -41.76 20.98
C GLU A 272 -16.04 -43.04 21.09
N LYS A 273 -16.69 -44.21 21.07
CA LYS A 273 -16.04 -45.53 21.14
C LYS A 273 -15.28 -45.91 19.87
N ASP A 274 -15.65 -45.36 18.71
CA ASP A 274 -15.16 -45.79 17.39
C ASP A 274 -14.24 -44.75 16.72
N VAL A 275 -13.84 -43.70 17.46
CA VAL A 275 -13.04 -42.57 16.96
C VAL A 275 -11.70 -43.01 16.37
N GLU A 276 -11.03 -43.98 17.00
CA GLU A 276 -9.71 -44.43 16.57
C GLU A 276 -9.78 -45.27 15.28
N GLU A 277 -10.79 -46.13 15.16
CA GLU A 277 -11.07 -46.88 13.94
C GLU A 277 -11.41 -45.92 12.78
N PHE A 278 -12.27 -44.94 13.05
CA PHE A 278 -12.61 -43.90 12.09
C PHE A 278 -11.37 -43.11 11.65
N ARG A 279 -10.50 -42.69 12.58
CA ARG A 279 -9.25 -41.97 12.25
C ARG A 279 -8.34 -42.76 11.32
N GLN A 280 -8.20 -44.07 11.55
CA GLN A 280 -7.40 -44.92 10.67
C GLN A 280 -8.03 -45.04 9.28
N SER A 281 -9.35 -45.25 9.20
CA SER A 281 -10.08 -45.32 7.93
C SER A 281 -10.01 -44.01 7.15
N LEU A 282 -10.18 -42.87 7.85
CA LEU A 282 -10.07 -41.53 7.33
C LEU A 282 -8.67 -41.25 6.78
N THR A 283 -7.62 -41.66 7.50
CA THR A 283 -6.23 -41.49 7.07
C THR A 283 -5.97 -42.25 5.75
N ARG A 284 -6.39 -43.52 5.67
CA ARG A 284 -6.28 -44.33 4.45
C ARG A 284 -7.05 -43.71 3.28
N TYR A 285 -8.25 -43.19 3.55
CA TYR A 285 -9.06 -42.51 2.53
C TYR A 285 -8.38 -41.23 2.05
N THR A 286 -7.84 -40.40 2.95
CA THR A 286 -7.13 -39.17 2.58
C THR A 286 -5.89 -39.44 1.75
N GLU A 287 -5.09 -40.46 2.10
CA GLU A 287 -3.91 -40.86 1.32
C GLU A 287 -4.28 -41.36 -0.08
N ALA A 288 -5.33 -42.18 -0.18
CA ALA A 288 -5.83 -42.68 -1.46
C ALA A 288 -6.44 -41.57 -2.33
N THR A 289 -7.07 -40.57 -1.70
CA THR A 289 -7.67 -39.41 -2.39
C THR A 289 -6.61 -38.43 -2.86
N ALA A 290 -5.61 -38.12 -2.03
CA ALA A 290 -4.49 -37.25 -2.38
C ALA A 290 -3.62 -37.82 -3.52
N SER A 291 -3.67 -39.14 -3.74
CA SER A 291 -2.98 -39.80 -4.85
C SER A 291 -3.77 -39.76 -6.17
N GLN A 292 -5.00 -39.23 -6.19
CA GLN A 292 -5.80 -39.09 -7.42
C GLN A 292 -5.37 -37.86 -8.20
N SER A 293 -5.14 -38.02 -9.51
CA SER A 293 -4.73 -36.90 -10.38
C SER A 293 -5.77 -35.79 -10.48
N ALA A 294 -7.06 -36.12 -10.36
CA ALA A 294 -8.16 -35.17 -10.46
C ALA A 294 -8.57 -34.54 -9.10
N ASN A 295 -7.92 -34.96 -8.00
CA ASN A 295 -8.07 -34.32 -6.70
C ASN A 295 -6.99 -33.23 -6.56
N LEU A 296 -7.42 -31.99 -6.37
CA LEU A 296 -6.53 -30.85 -6.26
C LEU A 296 -6.00 -30.69 -4.83
N HIS A 297 -6.82 -31.00 -3.84
CA HIS A 297 -6.46 -30.94 -2.43
C HIS A 297 -7.48 -31.68 -1.57
N ILE A 298 -7.01 -32.19 -0.43
CA ILE A 298 -7.85 -32.72 0.63
C ILE A 298 -7.36 -32.20 1.98
N SER A 299 -8.28 -31.75 2.82
CA SER A 299 -7.99 -31.28 4.18
C SER A 299 -9.03 -31.83 5.15
N VAL A 300 -8.57 -32.18 6.35
CA VAL A 300 -9.41 -32.75 7.41
C VAL A 300 -9.23 -31.94 8.69
N GLN A 301 -10.34 -31.53 9.29
CA GLN A 301 -10.39 -30.77 10.51
C GLN A 301 -11.24 -31.49 11.57
N LYS A 302 -10.73 -31.56 12.80
CA LYS A 302 -11.51 -31.98 13.97
C LYS A 302 -12.17 -30.76 14.62
N LEU A 303 -13.46 -30.85 14.92
CA LEU A 303 -14.24 -29.81 15.61
C LEU A 303 -14.13 -29.98 17.15
N GLN A 304 -14.20 -28.88 17.91
CA GLN A 304 -13.71 -28.84 19.31
C GLN A 304 -14.65 -29.48 20.35
N GLU A 305 -15.96 -29.56 20.10
CA GLU A 305 -16.93 -29.90 21.16
C GLU A 305 -17.31 -31.38 21.21
N LYS A 306 -17.15 -32.11 20.10
CA LYS A 306 -17.51 -33.54 19.94
C LYS A 306 -16.52 -34.22 18.99
N PRO A 307 -16.44 -35.56 18.91
CA PRO A 307 -15.72 -36.30 17.86
C PRO A 307 -16.34 -36.07 16.46
N CYS A 308 -16.42 -34.82 16.05
CA CYS A 308 -16.95 -34.39 14.77
C CYS A 308 -15.79 -33.94 13.87
N PHE A 309 -15.82 -34.41 12.64
CA PHE A 309 -14.79 -34.18 11.64
C PHE A 309 -15.41 -33.51 10.42
N ALA A 310 -14.73 -32.51 9.89
CA ALA A 310 -15.04 -31.88 8.62
C ALA A 310 -13.91 -32.20 7.64
N MET A 311 -14.26 -32.78 6.49
CA MET A 311 -13.34 -33.07 5.40
C MET A 311 -13.70 -32.21 4.20
N TYR A 312 -12.69 -31.60 3.60
CA TYR A 312 -12.80 -30.71 2.46
C TYR A 312 -12.02 -31.31 1.30
N GLU A 313 -12.71 -31.63 0.20
CA GLU A 313 -12.12 -32.19 -1.00
C GLU A 313 -12.32 -31.23 -2.17
N PHE A 314 -11.22 -30.88 -2.85
CA PHE A 314 -11.24 -30.07 -4.06
C PHE A 314 -11.02 -30.98 -5.27
N TRP A 315 -11.96 -30.94 -6.21
CA TRP A 315 -11.96 -31.77 -7.41
C TRP A 315 -11.99 -30.90 -8.67
N GLU A 316 -11.28 -31.31 -9.72
CA GLU A 316 -11.24 -30.60 -11.00
C GLU A 316 -12.64 -30.35 -11.57
N ASP A 317 -13.54 -31.34 -11.46
CA ASP A 317 -14.93 -31.24 -11.87
C ASP A 317 -15.84 -32.23 -11.11
N ARG A 318 -17.15 -32.16 -11.39
CA ARG A 318 -18.15 -33.05 -10.80
C ARG A 318 -18.00 -34.50 -11.29
N ILE A 319 -17.50 -34.72 -12.50
CA ILE A 319 -17.39 -36.04 -13.11
C ILE A 319 -16.29 -36.84 -12.42
N ALA A 320 -15.14 -36.21 -12.17
CA ALA A 320 -14.02 -36.75 -11.42
C ALA A 320 -14.43 -37.19 -10.02
N TRP A 321 -15.13 -36.32 -9.27
CA TRP A 321 -15.65 -36.67 -7.95
C TRP A 321 -16.62 -37.84 -8.00
N THR A 322 -17.61 -37.81 -8.91
CA THR A 322 -18.61 -38.87 -9.04
C THR A 322 -17.98 -40.21 -9.42
N SER A 323 -16.97 -40.18 -10.30
CA SER A 323 -16.16 -41.35 -10.66
C SER A 323 -15.39 -41.89 -9.46
N TYR A 324 -14.75 -41.01 -8.68
CA TYR A 324 -14.02 -41.41 -7.48
C TYR A 324 -14.92 -42.03 -6.40
N LEU A 325 -16.15 -41.56 -6.26
CA LEU A 325 -17.13 -42.17 -5.34
C LEU A 325 -17.38 -43.65 -5.65
N GLN A 326 -17.21 -44.08 -6.90
CA GLN A 326 -17.35 -45.48 -7.31
C GLN A 326 -16.11 -46.34 -7.07
N SER A 327 -14.98 -45.72 -6.70
CA SER A 327 -13.72 -46.41 -6.42
C SER A 327 -13.81 -47.31 -5.20
N ASN A 328 -12.91 -48.30 -5.13
CA ASN A 328 -12.85 -49.19 -3.98
C ASN A 328 -12.46 -48.45 -2.68
N ALA A 329 -11.59 -47.44 -2.78
CA ALA A 329 -11.19 -46.61 -1.66
C ALA A 329 -12.39 -45.87 -1.05
N SER A 330 -13.19 -45.21 -1.90
CA SER A 330 -14.40 -44.51 -1.46
C SER A 330 -15.44 -45.46 -0.89
N LYS A 331 -15.73 -46.58 -1.57
CA LYS A 331 -16.71 -47.57 -1.07
C LYS A 331 -16.29 -48.18 0.26
N THR A 332 -15.00 -48.46 0.45
CA THR A 332 -14.47 -48.98 1.71
C THR A 332 -14.64 -47.96 2.83
N PHE A 333 -14.30 -46.69 2.56
CA PHE A 333 -14.49 -45.61 3.52
C PHE A 333 -15.97 -45.40 3.86
N GLN A 334 -16.85 -45.36 2.86
CA GLN A 334 -18.30 -45.21 3.05
C GLN A 334 -18.90 -46.31 3.95
N ARG A 335 -18.46 -47.56 3.82
CA ARG A 335 -18.90 -48.64 4.71
C ARG A 335 -18.50 -48.37 6.17
N CYS A 336 -17.24 -48.03 6.39
CA CYS A 336 -16.76 -47.68 7.72
C CYS A 336 -17.53 -46.48 8.29
N VAL A 337 -17.77 -45.43 7.49
CA VAL A 337 -18.54 -44.26 7.90
C VAL A 337 -19.95 -44.65 8.35
N ILE A 338 -20.67 -45.51 7.61
CA ILE A 338 -22.01 -45.96 7.99
C ILE A 338 -22.03 -46.63 9.37
N ASP A 339 -20.99 -47.39 9.70
CA ASP A 339 -20.93 -48.18 10.92
C ASP A 339 -20.56 -47.36 12.17
N VAL A 340 -19.79 -46.27 12.01
CA VAL A 340 -19.16 -45.54 13.13
C VAL A 340 -19.77 -44.16 13.41
N LEU A 341 -20.67 -43.66 12.57
CA LEU A 341 -21.28 -42.34 12.77
C LEU A 341 -22.43 -42.34 13.80
N GLU A 342 -22.48 -41.29 14.61
CA GLU A 342 -23.58 -40.97 15.53
C GLU A 342 -24.82 -40.44 14.79
N SER A 343 -24.59 -39.66 13.73
CA SER A 343 -25.62 -39.02 12.91
C SER A 343 -25.26 -39.18 11.43
N PRO A 344 -26.24 -39.16 10.50
CA PRO A 344 -25.95 -39.26 9.08
C PRO A 344 -24.95 -38.19 8.63
N GLU A 345 -24.07 -38.57 7.71
CA GLU A 345 -23.09 -37.67 7.11
C GLU A 345 -23.80 -36.51 6.39
N MET A 346 -23.31 -35.29 6.59
CA MET A 346 -23.75 -34.13 5.82
C MET A 346 -22.74 -33.81 4.73
N VAL A 347 -23.19 -33.84 3.47
CA VAL A 347 -22.36 -33.51 2.30
C VAL A 347 -22.87 -32.22 1.67
N THR A 348 -22.02 -31.21 1.60
CA THR A 348 -22.28 -29.94 0.92
C THR A 348 -21.34 -29.80 -0.26
N THR A 349 -21.87 -29.37 -1.41
CA THR A 349 -21.06 -29.15 -2.61
C THR A 349 -21.18 -27.71 -3.08
N MET A 350 -20.07 -27.12 -3.50
CA MET A 350 -20.02 -25.76 -4.03
C MET A 350 -19.13 -25.72 -5.27
N LEU A 351 -19.59 -25.07 -6.33
CA LEU A 351 -18.77 -24.78 -7.50
C LEU A 351 -17.99 -23.49 -7.27
N LEU A 352 -16.68 -23.57 -7.48
CA LEU A 352 -15.76 -22.47 -7.35
C LEU A 352 -15.20 -22.09 -8.73
N PRO A 353 -15.04 -20.80 -9.04
CA PRO A 353 -14.28 -20.40 -10.23
C PRO A 353 -12.87 -20.97 -10.18
N ALA A 354 -12.40 -21.63 -11.25
CA ALA A 354 -11.03 -22.17 -11.26
C ALA A 354 -9.97 -21.07 -11.11
N SER A 355 -10.30 -19.82 -11.45
CA SER A 355 -9.44 -18.66 -11.21
C SER A 355 -9.11 -18.40 -9.74
N TRP A 356 -9.90 -18.92 -8.79
CA TRP A 356 -9.62 -18.82 -7.36
C TRP A 356 -8.55 -19.81 -6.89
N TRP A 357 -8.26 -20.83 -7.70
CA TRP A 357 -7.23 -21.83 -7.40
C TRP A 357 -5.86 -21.35 -7.92
N ILE A 358 -5.21 -20.50 -7.13
CA ILE A 358 -3.89 -19.97 -7.46
C ILE A 358 -2.84 -20.95 -6.90
N MET A 359 -2.21 -21.72 -7.78
CA MET A 359 -1.02 -22.50 -7.43
C MET A 359 0.14 -21.52 -7.19
N ASN A 360 0.42 -21.20 -5.93
CA ASN A 360 1.74 -20.69 -5.58
C ASN A 360 2.73 -21.84 -5.79
N ASN A 361 3.27 -21.96 -6.99
CA ASN A 361 4.47 -22.76 -7.22
C ASN A 361 5.59 -22.07 -6.43
N ASN A 362 5.78 -22.50 -5.19
CA ASN A 362 6.92 -22.13 -4.36
C ASN A 362 8.23 -22.62 -5.00
#